data_AF-A0A942IV85-F1
#
_entry.id   AF-A0A942IV85-F1
#
_cell.length_a   1.000
_cell.length_b   1.000
_cell.length_c   1.000
_cell.angle_alpha   90.00
_cell.angle_beta   90.00
_cell.angle_gamma   90.00
#
_symmetry.space_group_name_H-M   'P 1'
#
loop_
_entity.id
_entity.type
_entity.pdbx_description
1 polymer ?
#
loop_
_entity_poly.entity_id
_entity_poly.type
_entity_poly.pdbx_seq_one_letter_code
_entity_poly.pdbx_strand_id
1 'polypeptide(L)'
;MSDTKNKALVPIQQSLTVVKKQLAITDKLLKESDQSKLVRKIATGLEVISPIEMVFVNGGTFEMGNSDGHDKEKPVHSVTLTDFYIGKYQVTQKEWKEIMGNNPSFFKGDNLPVEQVNWFDVQTYIQKLNAKTQGNYRLPTEAEWEYAARGGNKSNNYQYSGGNTLDDVAWYKSNSNNKSHPVGMKLPYERVAE
;
A
#
# COMPACT_ATOMS: atom_id res chain seq x y z
N MET A 1 4.71 56.17 3.12
CA MET A 1 4.88 54.76 2.67
C MET A 1 3.68 53.92 3.10
N SER A 2 2.50 54.11 2.50
CA SER A 2 1.28 53.35 2.88
C SER A 2 0.39 52.87 1.72
N ASP A 3 0.62 53.30 0.47
CA ASP A 3 -0.35 53.06 -0.61
C ASP A 3 -0.07 51.83 -1.48
N THR A 4 1.18 51.35 -1.51
CA THR A 4 1.56 50.29 -2.45
C THR A 4 1.18 48.88 -1.97
N LYS A 5 1.04 48.68 -0.66
CA LYS A 5 0.65 47.37 -0.10
C LYS A 5 -0.83 47.06 -0.34
N ASN A 6 -1.72 48.07 -0.24
CA ASN A 6 -3.16 47.86 -0.43
C ASN A 6 -3.54 47.59 -1.90
N LYS A 7 -2.84 48.19 -2.86
CA LYS A 7 -3.12 47.96 -4.30
C LYS A 7 -2.79 46.55 -4.80
N ALA A 8 -1.84 45.85 -4.16
CA ALA A 8 -1.46 44.48 -4.50
C ALA A 8 -2.34 43.41 -3.83
N LEU A 9 -3.02 43.75 -2.73
CA LEU A 9 -3.91 42.84 -1.99
C LEU A 9 -5.29 42.69 -2.65
N VAL A 10 -5.80 43.74 -3.30
CA VAL A 10 -7.13 43.75 -3.93
C VAL A 10 -7.25 42.73 -5.09
N PRO A 11 -6.29 42.60 -6.03
CA PRO A 11 -6.36 41.59 -7.10
C PRO A 11 -6.29 40.15 -6.56
N ILE A 12 -5.51 39.93 -5.50
CA ILE A 12 -5.37 38.62 -4.85
C ILE A 12 -6.67 38.23 -4.12
N GLN A 13 -7.30 39.17 -3.43
CA GLN A 13 -8.60 38.97 -2.79
C GLN A 13 -9.74 38.76 -3.80
N GLN A 14 -9.73 39.48 -4.92
CA GLN A 14 -10.67 39.24 -6.03
C GLN A 14 -10.47 37.84 -6.64
N SER A 15 -9.22 37.42 -6.85
CA SER A 15 -8.88 36.08 -7.36
C SER A 15 -9.30 34.97 -6.39
N LEU A 16 -9.05 35.14 -5.08
CA LEU A 16 -9.52 34.21 -4.04
C LEU A 16 -11.04 34.10 -3.97
N THR A 17 -11.74 35.22 -4.18
CA THR A 17 -13.20 35.25 -4.20
C THR A 17 -13.74 34.47 -5.40
N VAL A 18 -13.11 34.59 -6.57
CA VAL A 18 -13.46 33.82 -7.77
C VAL A 18 -13.23 32.32 -7.53
N VAL A 19 -12.10 31.92 -6.96
CA VAL A 19 -11.79 30.51 -6.65
C VAL A 19 -12.79 29.91 -5.65
N LYS A 20 -13.11 30.64 -4.58
CA LYS A 20 -14.13 30.19 -3.59
C LYS A 20 -15.52 30.06 -4.20
N LYS A 21 -15.88 30.98 -5.10
CA LYS A 21 -17.17 30.93 -5.81
C LYS A 21 -17.21 29.73 -6.77
N GLN A 22 -16.11 29.43 -7.44
CA GLN A 22 -15.98 28.25 -8.30
C GLN A 22 -16.10 26.94 -7.51
N LEU A 23 -15.44 26.84 -6.34
CA LEU A 23 -15.56 25.68 -5.44
C LEU A 23 -17.00 25.47 -4.96
N ALA A 24 -17.69 26.54 -4.55
CA ALA A 24 -19.08 26.46 -4.11
C ALA A 24 -20.05 26.05 -5.23
N ILE A 25 -19.77 26.43 -6.49
CA ILE A 25 -20.53 25.98 -7.65
C ILE A 25 -20.31 24.48 -7.87
N THR A 26 -19.07 23.99 -7.75
CA THR A 26 -18.75 22.55 -7.83
C THR A 26 -19.49 21.75 -6.76
N ASP A 27 -19.48 22.22 -5.51
CA ASP A 27 -20.20 21.58 -4.39
C ASP A 27 -21.72 21.57 -4.57
N LYS A 28 -22.27 22.59 -5.23
CA LYS A 28 -23.71 22.67 -5.52
C LYS A 28 -24.09 21.73 -6.67
N LEU A 29 -23.27 21.66 -7.71
CA LEU A 29 -23.43 20.71 -8.82
C LEU A 29 -23.31 19.25 -8.36
N LEU A 30 -22.47 18.97 -7.34
CA LEU A 30 -22.35 17.66 -6.69
C LEU A 30 -23.61 17.19 -5.95
N LYS A 31 -24.50 18.12 -5.57
CA LYS A 31 -25.68 17.85 -4.74
C LYS A 31 -26.99 17.71 -5.51
N GLU A 32 -27.06 18.16 -6.78
CA GLU A 32 -28.37 18.39 -7.45
C GLU A 32 -28.73 17.50 -8.65
N SER A 33 -28.02 16.43 -9.03
CA SER A 33 -28.58 15.52 -10.06
C SER A 33 -28.01 14.11 -10.08
N ASP A 34 -28.67 13.23 -10.86
CA ASP A 34 -28.24 11.86 -11.24
C ASP A 34 -26.84 11.82 -11.93
N GLN A 35 -26.26 12.99 -12.22
CA GLN A 35 -24.84 13.11 -12.51
C GLN A 35 -23.94 12.85 -11.29
N SER A 36 -24.47 12.70 -10.07
CA SER A 36 -23.68 12.31 -8.89
C SER A 36 -22.98 10.96 -9.06
N LYS A 37 -23.52 10.02 -9.84
CA LYS A 37 -22.82 8.77 -10.20
C LYS A 37 -21.73 9.00 -11.25
N LEU A 38 -21.96 9.84 -12.25
CA LEU A 38 -20.98 10.13 -13.30
C LEU A 38 -19.86 11.04 -12.80
N VAL A 39 -20.18 12.05 -12.00
CA VAL A 39 -19.25 12.94 -11.29
C VAL A 39 -18.54 12.18 -10.17
N ARG A 40 -19.19 11.26 -9.44
CA ARG A 40 -18.44 10.30 -8.60
C ARG A 40 -17.52 9.44 -9.45
N LYS A 41 -17.96 8.91 -10.59
CA LYS A 41 -17.11 8.08 -11.49
C LYS A 41 -15.95 8.86 -12.12
N ILE A 42 -16.11 10.17 -12.33
CA ILE A 42 -15.08 11.10 -12.82
C ILE A 42 -14.18 11.56 -11.67
N ALA A 43 -14.72 11.82 -10.47
CA ALA A 43 -13.95 12.17 -9.27
C ALA A 43 -13.14 10.96 -8.75
N THR A 44 -13.72 9.75 -8.75
CA THR A 44 -13.00 8.47 -8.58
C THR A 44 -12.25 8.06 -9.84
N GLY A 45 -12.41 8.79 -10.95
CA GLY A 45 -11.58 8.67 -12.15
C GLY A 45 -10.36 9.61 -12.11
N LEU A 46 -10.31 10.51 -11.12
CA LEU A 46 -9.24 11.46 -10.87
C LEU A 46 -8.49 11.16 -9.57
N GLU A 47 -9.12 10.54 -8.59
CA GLU A 47 -8.41 9.69 -7.65
C GLU A 47 -8.20 8.35 -8.33
N VAL A 48 -7.01 8.14 -8.88
CA VAL A 48 -6.52 6.78 -9.03
C VAL A 48 -6.46 6.18 -7.62
N ILE A 49 -7.57 5.60 -7.16
CA ILE A 49 -7.59 4.79 -5.96
C ILE A 49 -6.63 3.66 -6.28
N SER A 50 -5.46 3.68 -5.61
CA SER A 50 -4.52 2.58 -5.71
C SER A 50 -5.31 1.29 -5.44
N PRO A 51 -5.29 0.31 -6.35
CA PRO A 51 -5.97 -0.95 -6.10
C PRO A 51 -5.34 -1.70 -4.92
N ILE A 52 -4.12 -1.31 -4.51
CA ILE A 52 -3.36 -1.92 -3.43
C ILE A 52 -3.35 -0.97 -2.22
N GLU A 53 -3.79 -1.46 -1.07
CA GLU A 53 -3.61 -0.78 0.22
C GLU A 53 -2.13 -0.84 0.63
N MET A 54 -1.52 0.34 0.79
CA MET A 54 -0.10 0.48 1.14
C MET A 54 0.04 1.02 2.57
N VAL A 55 1.04 0.53 3.31
CA VAL A 55 1.39 1.02 4.65
C VAL A 55 2.70 1.78 4.58
N PHE A 56 2.74 2.95 5.22
CA PHE A 56 3.96 3.72 5.39
C PHE A 56 4.87 3.10 6.45
N VAL A 57 6.13 2.88 6.09
CA VAL A 57 7.16 2.34 6.98
C VAL A 57 8.23 3.41 7.15
N ASN A 58 8.41 3.86 8.39
CA ASN A 58 9.51 4.75 8.75
C ASN A 58 10.84 4.00 8.61
N GLY A 59 11.75 4.56 7.85
CA GLY A 59 13.11 4.08 7.68
C GLY A 59 13.88 4.04 9.00
N GLY A 60 14.95 3.28 9.02
CA GLY A 60 15.72 3.02 10.23
C GLY A 60 16.89 2.10 9.94
N THR A 61 17.69 1.84 10.97
CA THR A 61 18.79 0.88 10.93
C THR A 61 18.38 -0.36 11.70
N PHE A 62 18.62 -1.54 11.14
CA PHE A 62 18.36 -2.82 11.80
C PHE A 62 19.45 -3.83 11.47
N GLU A 63 19.54 -4.86 12.31
CA GLU A 63 20.40 -6.01 12.08
C GLU A 63 19.66 -7.06 11.25
N MET A 64 20.07 -7.22 9.99
CA MET A 64 19.50 -8.16 9.03
C MET A 64 20.18 -9.53 9.15
N GLY A 65 19.42 -10.60 9.04
CA GLY A 65 19.90 -11.99 9.13
C GLY A 65 19.68 -12.66 10.48
N ASN A 66 20.28 -13.83 10.68
CA ASN A 66 20.09 -14.67 11.86
C ASN A 66 21.35 -15.47 12.21
N SER A 67 21.94 -15.20 13.38
CA SER A 67 23.14 -15.90 13.87
C SER A 67 22.91 -17.37 14.19
N ASP A 68 21.66 -17.75 14.48
CA ASP A 68 21.26 -19.14 14.75
C ASP A 68 20.63 -19.81 13.51
N GLY A 69 20.53 -19.08 12.41
CA GLY A 69 19.94 -19.52 11.15
C GLY A 69 20.88 -20.35 10.26
N HIS A 70 20.44 -20.58 9.02
CA HIS A 70 21.26 -21.24 8.01
C HIS A 70 22.43 -20.37 7.54
N ASP A 71 23.44 -20.96 6.89
CA ASP A 71 24.63 -20.23 6.42
C ASP A 71 24.31 -19.07 5.47
N LYS A 72 23.19 -19.14 4.75
CA LYS A 72 22.71 -18.07 3.85
C LYS A 72 22.05 -16.90 4.57
N GLU A 73 21.74 -17.05 5.86
CA GLU A 73 21.17 -16.01 6.72
C GLU A 73 22.26 -15.29 7.54
N LYS A 74 23.54 -15.66 7.33
CA LYS A 74 24.72 -15.18 8.05
C LYS A 74 25.67 -14.41 7.12
N PRO A 75 26.51 -13.51 7.67
CA PRO A 75 26.45 -13.00 9.04
C PRO A 75 25.30 -12.01 9.24
N VAL A 76 24.91 -11.84 10.50
CA VAL A 76 24.09 -10.69 10.88
C VAL A 76 24.87 -9.41 10.55
N HIS A 77 24.23 -8.47 9.88
CA HIS A 77 24.85 -7.22 9.47
C HIS A 77 23.87 -6.06 9.49
N SER A 78 24.40 -4.86 9.73
CA SER A 78 23.61 -3.64 9.87
C SER A 78 23.19 -3.11 8.49
N VAL A 79 21.90 -2.81 8.34
CA VAL A 79 21.33 -2.21 7.12
C VAL A 79 20.52 -0.98 7.50
N THR A 80 20.73 0.12 6.76
CA THR A 80 19.97 1.37 6.93
C THR A 80 19.05 1.60 5.75
N LEU A 81 17.75 1.77 6.01
CA LEU A 81 16.72 2.02 5.02
C LEU A 81 16.15 3.43 5.18
N THR A 82 15.83 4.09 4.07
CA THR A 82 15.01 5.30 4.06
C THR A 82 13.53 4.94 4.17
N ASP A 83 12.66 5.92 4.42
CA ASP A 83 11.21 5.73 4.44
C ASP A 83 10.70 5.12 3.12
N PHE A 84 9.72 4.23 3.23
CA PHE A 84 9.10 3.57 2.08
C PHE A 84 7.65 3.18 2.36
N TYR A 85 6.97 2.70 1.33
CA TYR A 85 5.66 2.08 1.44
C TYR A 85 5.76 0.61 1.04
N ILE A 86 5.03 -0.25 1.73
CA ILE A 86 4.89 -1.67 1.38
C ILE A 86 3.41 -2.06 1.36
N GLY A 87 3.05 -3.02 0.51
CA GLY A 87 1.67 -3.53 0.49
C GLY A 87 1.28 -4.09 1.85
N LYS A 88 0.12 -3.67 2.36
CA LYS A 88 -0.41 -4.17 3.65
C LYS A 88 -0.64 -5.69 3.62
N TYR A 89 -0.99 -6.18 2.44
CA TYR A 89 -1.27 -7.58 2.16
C TYR A 89 -0.51 -8.02 0.91
N GLN A 90 -0.40 -9.34 0.71
CA GLN A 90 -0.04 -9.86 -0.60
C GLN A 90 -1.06 -9.42 -1.65
N VAL A 91 -0.60 -9.21 -2.90
CA VAL A 91 -1.49 -8.88 -4.02
C VAL A 91 -2.57 -9.95 -4.17
N THR A 92 -3.82 -9.53 -4.15
CA THR A 92 -4.97 -10.44 -4.23
C THR A 92 -5.27 -10.85 -5.67
N GLN A 93 -6.01 -11.94 -5.84
CA GLN A 93 -6.46 -12.39 -7.17
C GLN A 93 -7.34 -11.36 -7.87
N LYS A 94 -8.14 -10.59 -7.11
CA LYS A 94 -8.95 -9.50 -7.65
C LYS A 94 -8.07 -8.38 -8.20
N GLU A 95 -7.12 -7.89 -7.40
CA GLU A 95 -6.17 -6.84 -7.81
C GLU A 95 -5.33 -7.27 -9.02
N TRP A 96 -4.88 -8.53 -9.04
CA TRP A 96 -4.18 -9.11 -10.19
C TRP A 96 -5.04 -9.07 -11.46
N LYS A 97 -6.28 -9.58 -11.37
CA LYS A 97 -7.24 -9.61 -12.50
C LYS A 97 -7.52 -8.21 -13.06
N GLU A 98 -7.65 -7.20 -12.20
CA GLU A 98 -7.94 -5.83 -12.62
C GLU A 98 -6.80 -5.17 -13.43
N ILE A 99 -5.55 -5.63 -13.24
CA ILE A 99 -4.37 -5.13 -13.96
C ILE A 99 -4.01 -6.03 -15.15
N MET A 100 -4.05 -7.35 -14.96
CA MET A 100 -3.55 -8.33 -15.92
C MET A 100 -4.62 -8.93 -16.82
N GLY A 101 -5.90 -8.87 -16.42
CA GLY A 101 -7.03 -9.41 -17.18
C GLY A 101 -7.19 -10.92 -17.09
N ASN A 102 -6.39 -11.62 -16.29
CA ASN A 102 -6.43 -13.07 -16.10
C ASN A 102 -6.25 -13.46 -14.62
N ASN A 103 -6.39 -14.74 -14.27
CA ASN A 103 -6.09 -15.26 -12.93
C ASN A 103 -5.40 -16.63 -13.00
N PRO A 104 -4.06 -16.69 -12.85
CA PRO A 104 -3.30 -17.93 -12.96
C PRO A 104 -3.43 -18.88 -11.76
N SER A 105 -3.89 -18.38 -10.62
CA SER A 105 -3.92 -19.09 -9.32
C SER A 105 -4.58 -20.47 -9.38
N PHE A 106 -4.03 -21.47 -8.70
CA PHE A 106 -4.67 -22.78 -8.47
C PHE A 106 -5.94 -22.63 -7.63
N PHE A 107 -5.81 -22.05 -6.44
CA PHE A 107 -6.92 -21.80 -5.53
C PHE A 107 -7.67 -20.57 -6.00
N LYS A 108 -8.99 -20.57 -5.93
CA LYS A 108 -9.82 -19.49 -6.47
C LYS A 108 -10.53 -18.73 -5.36
N GLY A 109 -10.39 -17.41 -5.38
CA GLY A 109 -11.12 -16.49 -4.51
C GLY A 109 -10.55 -15.08 -4.62
N ASP A 110 -11.42 -14.08 -4.72
CA ASP A 110 -11.02 -12.70 -5.00
C ASP A 110 -10.04 -12.12 -3.99
N ASN A 111 -10.23 -12.45 -2.70
CA ASN A 111 -9.40 -11.97 -1.59
C ASN A 111 -8.26 -12.94 -1.23
N LEU A 112 -8.08 -14.03 -1.98
CA LEU A 112 -6.91 -14.89 -1.83
C LEU A 112 -5.70 -14.20 -2.47
N PRO A 113 -4.47 -14.47 -2.00
CA PRO A 113 -3.27 -14.04 -2.72
C PRO A 113 -3.23 -14.69 -4.11
N VAL A 114 -2.72 -13.97 -5.10
CA VAL A 114 -2.39 -14.54 -6.40
C VAL A 114 -1.21 -15.51 -6.26
N GLU A 115 -1.31 -16.68 -6.89
CA GLU A 115 -0.22 -17.66 -6.97
C GLU A 115 -0.12 -18.26 -8.38
N GLN A 116 0.84 -19.18 -8.60
CA GLN A 116 1.25 -19.63 -9.93
C GLN A 116 1.72 -18.51 -10.86
N VAL A 117 2.41 -17.52 -10.29
CA VAL A 117 3.08 -16.44 -11.03
C VAL A 117 4.58 -16.58 -10.88
N ASN A 118 5.32 -16.35 -11.96
CA ASN A 118 6.78 -16.28 -11.92
C ASN A 118 7.26 -14.81 -11.81
N TRP A 119 8.56 -14.61 -11.64
CA TRP A 119 9.14 -13.28 -11.47
C TRP A 119 8.86 -12.34 -12.66
N PHE A 120 8.86 -12.84 -13.90
CA PHE A 120 8.57 -12.05 -15.09
C PHE A 120 7.11 -11.61 -15.18
N ASP A 121 6.17 -12.47 -14.75
CA ASP A 121 4.76 -12.11 -14.64
C ASP A 121 4.59 -10.95 -13.66
N VAL A 122 5.30 -10.99 -12.54
CA VAL A 122 5.28 -9.94 -11.51
C VAL A 122 5.85 -8.62 -12.03
N GLN A 123 6.96 -8.65 -12.78
CA GLN A 123 7.48 -7.43 -13.43
C GLN A 123 6.46 -6.84 -14.41
N THR A 124 5.80 -7.69 -15.18
CA THR A 124 4.75 -7.26 -16.11
C THR A 124 3.56 -6.63 -15.37
N TYR A 125 3.14 -7.24 -14.25
CA TYR A 125 2.11 -6.69 -13.38
C TYR A 125 2.49 -5.29 -12.87
N ILE A 126 3.71 -5.13 -12.34
CA ILE A 126 4.21 -3.85 -11.83
C ILE A 126 4.25 -2.77 -12.92
N GLN A 127 4.73 -3.11 -14.12
CA GLN A 127 4.76 -2.17 -15.25
C GLN A 127 3.35 -1.69 -15.62
N LYS A 128 2.38 -2.61 -15.74
CA LYS A 128 0.99 -2.27 -16.04
C LYS A 128 0.32 -1.49 -14.91
N LEU A 129 0.59 -1.87 -13.65
CA LEU A 129 0.10 -1.17 -12.48
C LEU A 129 0.59 0.29 -12.49
N ASN A 130 1.90 0.50 -12.64
CA ASN A 130 2.50 1.84 -12.72
C ASN A 130 1.91 2.67 -13.87
N ALA A 131 1.73 2.07 -15.05
CA ALA A 131 1.12 2.75 -16.19
C ALA A 131 -0.33 3.15 -15.94
N LYS A 132 -1.12 2.28 -15.28
CA LYS A 132 -2.54 2.52 -14.99
C LYS A 132 -2.74 3.53 -13.86
N THR A 133 -1.86 3.53 -12.86
CA THR A 133 -2.01 4.35 -11.66
C THR A 133 -1.16 5.61 -11.65
N GLN A 134 -0.25 5.79 -12.61
CA GLN A 134 0.82 6.79 -12.56
C GLN A 134 1.64 6.69 -11.25
N GLY A 135 1.80 5.46 -10.74
CA GLY A 135 2.52 5.16 -9.50
C GLY A 135 3.98 4.77 -9.74
N ASN A 136 4.69 4.48 -8.65
CA ASN A 136 6.07 3.97 -8.68
C ASN A 136 6.23 2.71 -7.81
N TYR A 137 5.37 1.72 -8.07
CA TYR A 137 5.42 0.40 -7.45
C TYR A 137 6.63 -0.39 -7.94
N ARG A 138 7.15 -1.24 -7.05
CA ARG A 138 8.21 -2.21 -7.32
C ARG A 138 8.12 -3.36 -6.31
N LEU A 139 8.87 -4.43 -6.55
CA LEU A 139 9.14 -5.40 -5.49
C LEU A 139 9.95 -4.73 -4.36
N PRO A 140 9.69 -5.09 -3.09
CA PRO A 140 10.57 -4.70 -2.00
C PRO A 140 11.95 -5.36 -2.23
N THR A 141 13.00 -4.69 -1.77
CA THR A 141 14.29 -5.36 -1.59
C THR A 141 14.18 -6.40 -0.45
N GLU A 142 15.12 -7.34 -0.39
CA GLU A 142 15.15 -8.32 0.70
C GLU A 142 15.23 -7.63 2.08
N ALA A 143 16.04 -6.58 2.19
CA ALA A 143 16.18 -5.79 3.41
C ALA A 143 14.89 -5.06 3.81
N GLU A 144 14.19 -4.43 2.85
CA GLU A 144 12.90 -3.78 3.13
C GLU A 144 11.84 -4.79 3.55
N TRP A 145 11.83 -5.96 2.93
CA TRP A 145 10.90 -7.02 3.27
C TRP A 145 11.15 -7.54 4.69
N GLU A 146 12.41 -7.85 5.04
CA GLU A 146 12.76 -8.32 6.38
C GLU A 146 12.52 -7.25 7.46
N TYR A 147 12.90 -6.01 7.19
CA TYR A 147 12.68 -4.89 8.11
C TYR A 147 11.19 -4.69 8.41
N ALA A 148 10.34 -4.66 7.38
CA ALA A 148 8.89 -4.57 7.56
C ALA A 148 8.32 -5.79 8.28
N ALA A 149 8.77 -7.01 7.94
CA ALA A 149 8.34 -8.25 8.56
C ALA A 149 8.71 -8.34 10.06
N ARG A 150 9.80 -7.69 10.48
CA ARG A 150 10.22 -7.58 11.89
C ARG A 150 9.45 -6.47 12.65
N GLY A 151 8.63 -5.67 11.97
CA GLY A 151 7.87 -4.56 12.55
C GLY A 151 8.56 -3.19 12.46
N GLY A 152 9.65 -3.08 11.69
CA GLY A 152 10.42 -1.86 11.50
C GLY A 152 10.86 -1.22 12.83
N ASN A 153 10.76 0.10 12.92
CA ASN A 153 11.06 0.86 14.14
C ASN A 153 10.14 0.53 15.34
N LYS A 154 9.02 -0.18 15.12
CA LYS A 154 8.11 -0.64 16.17
C LYS A 154 8.30 -2.12 16.51
N SER A 155 9.41 -2.72 16.08
CA SER A 155 9.73 -4.11 16.38
C SER A 155 9.66 -4.37 17.88
N ASN A 156 8.94 -5.44 18.27
CA ASN A 156 8.88 -5.94 19.63
C ASN A 156 9.75 -7.20 19.83
N ASN A 157 10.70 -7.45 18.91
CA ASN A 157 11.55 -8.65 18.90
C ASN A 157 10.75 -9.96 18.99
N TYR A 158 9.60 -10.00 18.31
CA TYR A 158 8.80 -11.20 18.22
C TYR A 158 9.53 -12.30 17.45
N GLN A 159 9.29 -13.55 17.85
CA GLN A 159 9.83 -14.71 17.14
C GLN A 159 9.29 -14.82 15.70
N TYR A 160 8.06 -14.37 15.47
CA TYR A 160 7.41 -14.32 14.16
C TYR A 160 6.90 -12.91 13.88
N SER A 161 6.66 -12.60 12.60
CA SER A 161 6.07 -11.32 12.18
C SER A 161 4.73 -11.08 12.86
N GLY A 162 4.70 -10.19 13.86
CA GLY A 162 3.50 -9.83 14.62
C GLY A 162 3.23 -10.57 15.91
N GLY A 163 4.04 -11.55 16.31
CA GLY A 163 3.83 -12.25 17.57
C GLY A 163 4.72 -13.47 17.82
N ASN A 164 4.59 -14.05 19.01
CA ASN A 164 5.35 -15.22 19.43
C ASN A 164 4.62 -16.55 19.20
N THR A 165 3.35 -16.49 18.83
CA THR A 165 2.53 -17.68 18.55
C THR A 165 2.28 -17.77 17.05
N LEU A 166 2.90 -18.76 16.39
CA LEU A 166 2.81 -18.94 14.93
C LEU A 166 1.35 -19.06 14.45
N ASP A 167 0.52 -19.78 15.20
CA ASP A 167 -0.90 -19.97 14.90
C ASP A 167 -1.70 -18.67 14.86
N ASP A 168 -1.28 -17.63 15.59
CA ASP A 168 -2.00 -16.35 15.63
C ASP A 168 -1.68 -15.47 14.41
N VAL A 169 -0.51 -15.65 13.81
CA VAL A 169 0.06 -14.73 12.82
C VAL A 169 0.21 -15.31 11.42
N ALA A 170 0.20 -16.64 11.27
CA ALA A 170 0.47 -17.28 9.98
C ALA A 170 -0.50 -18.42 9.62
N TRP A 171 -0.71 -18.56 8.32
CA TRP A 171 -1.20 -19.81 7.73
C TRP A 171 -0.01 -20.65 7.30
N TYR A 172 0.14 -21.84 7.85
CA TYR A 172 1.24 -22.77 7.57
C TYR A 172 0.72 -24.21 7.46
N LYS A 173 1.60 -25.17 7.17
CA LYS A 173 1.25 -26.56 6.85
C LYS A 173 0.24 -27.18 7.82
N SER A 174 0.36 -26.93 9.13
CA SER A 174 -0.50 -27.58 10.13
C SER A 174 -1.88 -26.96 10.29
N ASN A 175 -2.06 -25.67 9.96
CA ASN A 175 -3.33 -24.97 10.20
C ASN A 175 -4.02 -24.48 8.91
N SER A 176 -3.37 -24.59 7.75
CA SER A 176 -3.91 -24.07 6.48
C SER A 176 -4.91 -25.00 5.80
N ASN A 177 -4.98 -26.28 6.18
CA ASN A 177 -5.73 -27.31 5.46
C ASN A 177 -5.34 -27.42 3.98
N ASN A 178 -4.05 -27.25 3.67
CA ASN A 178 -3.47 -27.34 2.32
C ASN A 178 -4.12 -26.40 1.28
N LYS A 179 -4.52 -25.20 1.70
CA LYS A 179 -5.05 -24.16 0.79
C LYS A 179 -4.57 -22.77 1.17
N SER A 180 -4.63 -21.85 0.21
CA SER A 180 -4.51 -20.42 0.51
C SER A 180 -5.75 -19.91 1.25
N HIS A 181 -5.57 -18.82 1.99
CA HIS A 181 -6.63 -18.18 2.77
C HIS A 181 -6.72 -16.70 2.40
N PRO A 182 -7.87 -16.06 2.64
CA PRO A 182 -8.01 -14.64 2.41
C PRO A 182 -6.95 -13.85 3.19
N VAL A 183 -6.43 -12.79 2.57
CA VAL A 183 -5.48 -11.89 3.23
C VAL A 183 -6.12 -11.22 4.46
N GLY A 184 -5.31 -10.92 5.48
CA GLY A 184 -5.78 -10.22 6.68
C GLY A 184 -6.62 -11.04 7.66
N MET A 185 -6.63 -12.37 7.56
CA MET A 185 -7.35 -13.26 8.49
C MET A 185 -6.55 -13.70 9.72
N LYS A 186 -5.28 -13.28 9.83
CA LYS A 186 -4.39 -13.52 10.97
C LYS A 186 -3.97 -12.17 11.57
N LEU A 187 -3.43 -12.19 12.79
CA LEU A 187 -2.99 -10.94 13.44
C LEU A 187 -1.95 -10.21 12.58
N PRO A 188 -2.04 -8.88 12.45
CA PRO A 188 -1.07 -8.08 11.71
C PRO A 188 0.29 -8.01 12.43
N TYR A 189 1.33 -7.59 11.71
CA TYR A 189 2.66 -7.40 12.27
C TYR A 189 2.75 -6.24 13.28
N GLU A 190 1.78 -5.31 13.25
CA GLU A 190 1.59 -4.26 14.25
C GLU A 190 0.30 -4.48 15.04
N ARG A 191 0.38 -4.78 16.35
CA ARG A 191 -0.71 -4.46 17.28
C ARG A 191 -0.55 -3.00 17.69
N VAL A 192 -0.93 -2.07 16.83
CA VAL A 192 -1.12 -0.68 17.30
C VAL A 192 -2.34 -0.74 18.23
N ALA A 193 -2.10 -0.43 19.51
CA ALA A 193 -3.18 -0.12 20.44
C ALA A 193 -4.09 0.94 19.80
N GLU A 194 -5.40 0.73 19.96
CA GLU A 194 -6.48 1.65 19.56
C GLU A 194 -6.23 3.10 19.99
#